data_AF-A0A7C3NI65-F1
#
_entry.id   AF-A0A7C3NI65-F1
#
_cell.length_a   1.000
_cell.length_b   1.000
_cell.length_c   1.000
_cell.angle_alpha   90.00
_cell.angle_beta   90.00
_cell.angle_gamma   90.00
#
_symmetry.space_group_name_H-M   'P 1'
#
loop_
_entity.id
_entity.type
_entity.pdbx_description
1 polymer ?
#
loop_
_entity_poly.entity_id
_entity_poly.type
_entity_poly.pdbx_seq_one_letter_code
_entity_poly.pdbx_strand_id
1 'polypeptide(L)'
;MKSRFFAGPALVAGVLAFAAPAQPASKQASDNAPKDQPSRYSDRDRSVDWNKQKDSLQQALKLGESKDQYRRDLEKMGWTITAVNYDKPDYVEWEIVKGDQTYEVQIDFDKSNRASKIDVTTNMWKAETTKRAMKGEKVTAMGRGDARYSDRDRRADWNKNKEQLERALKTGLDKTAYRRELEKMGWKITSVNTERSDYVEWEIVKGDQSYEVQIDFDKDSQKAKKIDVTTNMWQAEATERALEGTRPSPSRG
;
A
#
# COMPACT_ATOMS: atom_id res chain seq x y z
N MET A 1 -72.18 -41.61 2.69
CA MET A 1 -72.48 -43.05 2.68
C MET A 1 -71.26 -43.82 2.18
N LYS A 2 -70.86 -44.88 2.92
CA LYS A 2 -70.03 -46.03 2.50
C LYS A 2 -68.55 -45.85 2.13
N SER A 3 -67.73 -45.83 3.18
CA SER A 3 -66.70 -46.82 3.54
C SER A 3 -66.19 -47.90 2.53
N ARG A 4 -64.84 -48.00 2.47
CA ARG A 4 -63.95 -49.19 2.72
C ARG A 4 -63.22 -49.94 1.56
N PHE A 5 -61.88 -49.93 1.70
CA PHE A 5 -60.89 -51.05 1.78
C PHE A 5 -60.24 -51.75 0.54
N PHE A 6 -59.02 -52.26 0.86
CA PHE A 6 -58.23 -53.42 0.36
C PHE A 6 -57.13 -53.07 -0.67
N ALA A 7 -55.84 -53.14 -0.30
CA ALA A 7 -54.96 -54.30 -0.01
C ALA A 7 -54.14 -54.73 -1.25
N GLY A 8 -52.80 -54.73 -1.12
CA GLY A 8 -51.89 -55.38 -2.07
C GLY A 8 -51.95 -56.92 -1.97
N PRO A 9 -51.25 -57.68 -2.83
CA PRO A 9 -49.84 -57.97 -2.59
C PRO A 9 -48.95 -58.16 -3.85
N ALA A 10 -47.69 -58.51 -3.59
CA ALA A 10 -46.50 -58.57 -4.44
C ALA A 10 -46.30 -59.86 -5.27
N LEU A 11 -45.36 -59.81 -6.22
CA LEU A 11 -44.41 -60.87 -6.69
C LEU A 11 -43.59 -60.27 -7.86
N VAL A 12 -42.37 -59.75 -7.65
CA VAL A 12 -41.04 -60.40 -7.73
C VAL A 12 -40.82 -61.28 -8.97
N ALA A 13 -40.02 -60.76 -9.91
CA ALA A 13 -39.16 -61.55 -10.79
C ALA A 13 -37.91 -60.72 -11.12
N GLY A 14 -36.74 -61.22 -10.72
CA GLY A 14 -35.47 -60.54 -10.87
C GLY A 14 -34.80 -60.76 -12.22
N VAL A 15 -33.91 -59.83 -12.58
CA VAL A 15 -32.77 -60.07 -13.47
C VAL A 15 -31.57 -59.30 -12.91
N LEU A 16 -30.48 -60.03 -12.70
CA LEU A 16 -29.14 -59.52 -12.42
C LEU A 16 -28.64 -58.71 -13.63
N ALA A 17 -27.96 -57.59 -13.38
CA ALA A 17 -26.50 -57.50 -13.54
C ALA A 17 -25.98 -56.07 -13.87
N PHE A 18 -24.80 -55.81 -13.30
CA PHE A 18 -23.79 -54.80 -13.61
C PHE A 18 -24.11 -53.32 -13.37
N ALA A 19 -23.54 -52.81 -12.26
CA ALA A 19 -23.30 -51.40 -12.01
C ALA A 19 -22.26 -50.87 -13.02
N ALA A 20 -22.65 -49.87 -13.80
CA ALA A 20 -21.73 -48.94 -14.43
C ALA A 20 -21.56 -47.72 -13.49
N PRO A 21 -20.35 -47.16 -13.31
CA PRO A 21 -20.20 -45.92 -12.57
C PRO A 21 -20.84 -44.79 -13.38
N ALA A 22 -21.80 -44.10 -12.76
CA ALA A 22 -22.40 -42.89 -13.32
C ALA A 22 -21.33 -41.81 -13.46
N GLN A 23 -21.04 -41.40 -14.71
CA GLN A 23 -20.35 -40.14 -14.98
C GLN A 23 -21.30 -39.00 -14.57
N PRO A 24 -20.88 -38.04 -13.74
CA PRO A 24 -21.68 -36.85 -13.50
C PRO A 24 -21.75 -36.01 -14.78
N ALA A 25 -22.98 -35.70 -15.18
CA ALA A 25 -23.32 -34.85 -16.30
C ALA A 25 -22.60 -33.49 -16.22
N SER A 26 -21.88 -33.15 -17.28
CA SER A 26 -21.32 -31.83 -17.51
C SER A 26 -22.44 -30.81 -17.62
N LYS A 27 -22.70 -30.08 -16.53
CA LYS A 27 -23.39 -28.79 -16.62
C LYS A 27 -22.51 -27.86 -17.45
N GLN A 28 -22.98 -27.51 -18.64
CA GLN A 28 -22.54 -26.31 -19.37
C GLN A 28 -22.66 -25.12 -18.43
N ALA A 29 -21.52 -24.71 -17.86
CA ALA A 29 -21.38 -23.45 -17.19
C ALA A 29 -21.29 -22.38 -18.28
N SER A 30 -22.15 -21.37 -18.17
CA SER A 30 -22.16 -20.16 -18.96
C SER A 30 -20.75 -19.53 -19.05
N ASP A 31 -20.27 -19.29 -20.25
CA ASP A 31 -19.01 -18.61 -20.62
C ASP A 31 -18.96 -17.11 -20.26
N ASN A 32 -19.50 -16.71 -19.11
CA ASN A 32 -19.43 -15.35 -18.59
C ASN A 32 -18.89 -15.31 -17.14
N ALA A 33 -17.86 -16.10 -16.86
CA ALA A 33 -17.00 -15.84 -15.71
C ALA A 33 -16.04 -14.69 -16.09
N PRO A 34 -15.92 -13.60 -15.33
CA PRO A 34 -14.90 -12.61 -15.56
C PRO A 34 -13.55 -13.30 -15.37
N LYS A 35 -12.83 -13.55 -16.46
CA LYS A 35 -11.43 -13.98 -16.41
C LYS A 35 -10.68 -12.91 -15.63
N ASP A 36 -9.97 -13.35 -14.60
CA ASP A 36 -8.98 -12.63 -13.81
C ASP A 36 -8.53 -11.34 -14.49
N GLN A 37 -9.20 -10.24 -14.17
CA GLN A 37 -8.61 -8.94 -14.39
C GLN A 37 -7.57 -8.79 -13.28
N PRO A 38 -6.26 -8.79 -13.58
CA PRO A 38 -5.32 -8.26 -12.60
C PRO A 38 -5.83 -6.85 -12.31
N SER A 39 -6.12 -6.57 -11.04
CA SER A 39 -6.58 -5.27 -10.56
C SER A 39 -5.57 -4.19 -10.99
N ARG A 40 -5.74 -3.69 -12.23
CA ARG A 40 -5.06 -2.54 -12.80
C ARG A 40 -5.74 -1.31 -12.25
N TYR A 41 -5.58 -1.09 -10.95
CA TYR A 41 -5.86 0.19 -10.32
C TYR A 41 -4.54 0.92 -10.25
N SER A 42 -4.37 1.98 -11.05
CA SER A 42 -3.16 2.79 -11.00
C SER A 42 -3.12 3.57 -9.68
N ASP A 43 -1.95 3.68 -9.06
CA ASP A 43 -1.76 4.44 -7.81
C ASP A 43 -2.20 5.91 -7.91
N ARG A 44 -2.26 6.42 -9.14
CA ARG A 44 -2.82 7.72 -9.47
C ARG A 44 -4.28 7.86 -9.08
N ASP A 45 -5.10 6.82 -9.25
CA ASP A 45 -6.52 6.87 -8.91
C ASP A 45 -6.73 6.83 -7.40
N ARG A 46 -5.89 6.07 -6.67
CA ARG A 46 -5.85 6.07 -5.20
C ARG A 46 -5.40 7.43 -4.63
N SER A 47 -4.49 8.12 -5.32
CA SER A 47 -3.96 9.43 -4.90
C SER A 47 -5.03 10.53 -4.88
N VAL A 48 -6.03 10.49 -5.77
CA VAL A 48 -7.07 11.54 -5.86
C VAL A 48 -7.97 11.57 -4.63
N ASP A 49 -8.44 10.40 -4.16
CA ASP A 49 -9.33 10.34 -3.00
C ASP A 49 -8.59 10.60 -1.68
N TRP A 50 -7.33 10.20 -1.60
CA TRP A 50 -6.49 10.44 -0.43
C TRP A 50 -6.11 11.90 -0.26
N ASN A 51 -5.82 12.63 -1.36
CA ASN A 51 -5.55 14.06 -1.29
C ASN A 51 -6.78 14.86 -0.82
N LYS A 52 -7.99 14.49 -1.26
CA LYS A 52 -9.22 15.15 -0.78
C LYS A 52 -9.44 14.98 0.72
N GLN A 53 -9.17 13.79 1.25
CA GLN A 53 -9.33 13.50 2.68
C GLN A 53 -8.26 14.19 3.52
N LYS A 54 -7.01 14.22 3.05
CA LYS A 54 -5.91 15.00 3.64
C LYS A 54 -6.27 16.48 3.74
N ASP A 55 -6.73 17.07 2.63
CA ASP A 55 -7.12 18.48 2.59
C ASP A 55 -8.32 18.76 3.51
N SER A 56 -9.30 17.84 3.56
CA SER A 56 -10.45 17.94 4.48
C SER A 56 -10.03 17.87 5.94
N LEU A 57 -9.09 16.98 6.30
CA LEU A 57 -8.55 16.89 7.65
C LEU A 57 -7.77 18.15 8.02
N GLN A 58 -6.89 18.63 7.14
CA GLN A 58 -6.14 19.86 7.37
C GLN A 58 -7.05 21.07 7.55
N GLN A 59 -8.14 21.17 6.79
CA GLN A 59 -9.15 22.24 6.95
C GLN A 59 -9.96 22.10 8.25
N ALA A 60 -10.22 20.89 8.71
CA ALA A 60 -10.94 20.64 9.97
C ALA A 60 -10.09 21.03 11.20
N LEU A 61 -8.76 20.89 11.10
CA LEU A 61 -7.81 21.32 12.11
C LEU A 61 -7.59 22.84 12.00
N LYS A 62 -8.34 23.62 12.77
CA LYS A 62 -8.23 25.09 12.80
C LYS A 62 -6.91 25.52 13.43
N LEU A 63 -6.32 26.64 12.99
CA LEU A 63 -5.18 27.27 13.68
C LEU A 63 -5.60 27.91 15.02
N GLY A 64 -4.61 28.22 15.86
CA GLY A 64 -4.80 28.95 17.11
C GLY A 64 -5.16 28.10 18.34
N GLU A 65 -5.33 26.79 18.16
CA GLU A 65 -5.63 25.88 19.27
C GLU A 65 -4.37 25.35 19.96
N SER A 66 -4.55 24.78 21.15
CA SER A 66 -3.47 24.16 21.92
C SER A 66 -3.23 22.71 21.50
N LYS A 67 -2.04 22.19 21.80
CA LYS A 67 -1.67 20.79 21.56
C LYS A 67 -2.71 19.78 22.08
N ASP A 68 -3.18 19.96 23.31
CA ASP A 68 -4.15 19.04 23.91
C ASP A 68 -5.53 19.14 23.27
N GLN A 69 -5.88 20.32 22.75
CA GLN A 69 -7.13 20.48 22.00
C GLN A 69 -7.09 19.69 20.69
N TYR A 70 -5.98 19.71 19.95
CA TYR A 70 -5.84 18.91 18.74
C TYR A 70 -5.93 17.41 18.97
N ARG A 71 -5.34 16.89 20.07
CA ARG A 71 -5.49 15.46 20.41
C ARG A 71 -6.97 15.09 20.57
N ARG A 72 -7.73 15.89 21.33
CA ARG A 72 -9.17 15.68 21.53
C ARG A 72 -9.97 15.81 20.24
N ASP A 73 -9.64 16.78 19.40
CA ASP A 73 -10.35 16.98 18.14
C ASP A 73 -10.12 15.83 17.16
N LEU A 74 -8.89 15.32 17.07
CA LEU A 74 -8.56 14.12 16.29
C LEU A 74 -9.36 12.90 16.79
N GLU A 75 -9.36 12.64 18.09
CA GLU A 75 -10.15 11.56 18.70
C GLU A 75 -11.64 11.71 18.42
N LYS A 76 -12.19 12.92 18.56
CA LYS A 76 -13.61 13.23 18.28
C LYS A 76 -13.97 13.00 16.81
N MET A 77 -13.03 13.23 15.90
CA MET A 77 -13.17 12.94 14.47
C MET A 77 -12.99 11.44 14.14
N GLY A 78 -12.69 10.61 15.13
CA GLY A 78 -12.49 9.17 15.00
C GLY A 78 -11.08 8.77 14.58
N TRP A 79 -10.11 9.68 14.68
CA TRP A 79 -8.69 9.38 14.45
C TRP A 79 -8.04 8.87 15.74
N THR A 80 -7.23 7.83 15.62
CA THR A 80 -6.39 7.31 16.71
C THR A 80 -4.96 7.75 16.48
N ILE A 81 -4.31 8.38 17.47
CA ILE A 81 -2.87 8.66 17.42
C ILE A 81 -2.11 7.36 17.70
N THR A 82 -1.26 6.94 16.79
CA THR A 82 -0.54 5.65 16.83
C THR A 82 0.95 5.80 17.07
N ALA A 83 1.53 6.96 16.75
CA ALA A 83 2.91 7.29 17.06
C ALA A 83 3.09 8.79 17.32
N VAL A 84 4.06 9.13 18.18
CA VAL A 84 4.49 10.50 18.45
C VAL A 84 5.95 10.65 18.03
N ASN A 85 6.16 11.09 16.78
CA ASN A 85 7.49 11.26 16.18
C ASN A 85 8.24 12.45 16.80
N TYR A 86 7.52 13.55 17.02
CA TYR A 86 8.04 14.73 17.71
C TYR A 86 7.05 15.23 18.76
N ASP A 87 7.59 15.54 19.94
CA ASP A 87 6.89 16.28 20.99
C ASP A 87 7.86 17.30 21.58
N LYS A 88 7.79 18.54 21.07
CA LYS A 88 8.55 19.70 21.52
C LYS A 88 7.56 20.80 21.97
N PRO A 89 8.01 21.81 22.74
CA PRO A 89 7.14 22.92 23.12
C PRO A 89 6.51 23.64 21.92
N ASP A 90 7.31 23.83 20.86
CA ASP A 90 6.98 24.59 19.65
C ASP A 90 6.59 23.72 18.45
N TYR A 91 6.62 22.39 18.58
CA TYR A 91 6.38 21.47 17.46
C TYR A 91 5.89 20.10 17.91
N VAL A 92 4.89 19.55 17.22
CA VAL A 92 4.54 18.12 17.32
C VAL A 92 4.40 17.48 15.96
N GLU A 93 4.60 16.18 15.94
CA GLU A 93 4.37 15.32 14.79
C GLU A 93 3.78 14.00 15.26
N TRP A 94 2.59 13.68 14.75
CA TRP A 94 1.85 12.47 15.11
C TRP A 94 1.50 11.65 13.89
N GLU A 95 1.62 10.34 13.97
CA GLU A 95 0.93 9.44 13.05
C GLU A 95 -0.47 9.17 13.59
N ILE A 96 -1.47 9.24 12.70
CA ILE A 96 -2.87 8.97 13.02
C ILE A 96 -3.46 7.91 12.09
N VAL A 97 -4.45 7.16 12.58
CA VAL A 97 -5.16 6.11 11.82
C VAL A 97 -6.68 6.25 11.99
N LYS A 98 -7.41 6.02 10.90
CA LYS A 98 -8.88 5.84 10.89
C LYS A 98 -9.25 4.84 9.80
N GLY A 99 -9.68 3.64 10.20
CA GLY A 99 -9.91 2.55 9.24
C GLY A 99 -8.60 2.14 8.55
N ASP A 100 -8.62 2.16 7.22
CA ASP A 100 -7.47 1.88 6.35
C ASP A 100 -6.67 3.15 5.98
N GLN A 101 -6.97 4.29 6.60
CA GLN A 101 -6.33 5.58 6.32
C GLN A 101 -5.32 5.93 7.39
N THR A 102 -4.22 6.55 6.97
CA THR A 102 -3.22 7.09 7.89
C THR A 102 -2.52 8.33 7.35
N TYR A 103 -2.24 9.26 8.25
CA TYR A 103 -1.58 10.53 7.98
C TYR A 103 -0.55 10.85 9.06
N GLU A 104 0.40 11.69 8.70
CA GLU A 104 1.27 12.39 9.64
C GLU A 104 0.77 13.83 9.79
N VAL A 105 0.47 14.23 11.02
CA VAL A 105 0.01 15.58 11.37
C VAL A 105 1.17 16.32 12.04
N GLN A 106 1.62 17.38 11.38
CA GLN A 106 2.67 18.27 11.86
C GLN A 106 2.05 19.59 12.30
N ILE A 107 2.36 20.05 13.51
CA ILE A 107 1.82 21.30 14.05
C ILE A 107 2.95 22.12 14.68
N ASP A 108 3.16 23.32 14.16
CA ASP A 108 4.04 24.34 14.75
C ASP A 108 3.25 25.24 15.70
N PHE A 109 3.80 25.52 16.88
CA PHE A 109 3.18 26.39 17.89
C PHE A 109 3.98 27.69 18.05
N ASP A 110 3.26 28.79 18.22
CA ASP A 110 3.86 30.08 18.55
C ASP A 110 4.30 30.15 20.03
N LYS A 111 4.87 31.29 20.43
CA LYS A 111 5.33 31.53 21.81
C LYS A 111 4.21 31.52 22.86
N SER A 112 2.94 31.61 22.42
CA SER A 112 1.75 31.51 23.27
C SER A 112 1.20 30.08 23.32
N ASN A 113 1.94 29.10 22.80
CA ASN A 113 1.54 27.70 22.64
C ASN A 113 0.26 27.52 21.80
N ARG A 114 0.04 28.40 20.82
CA ARG A 114 -1.07 28.32 19.87
C ARG A 114 -0.56 27.89 18.51
N ALA A 115 -1.27 27.00 17.81
CA ALA A 115 -0.81 26.56 16.50
C ALA A 115 -0.75 27.72 15.52
N SER A 116 0.42 27.87 14.90
CA SER A 116 0.71 28.86 13.86
C SER A 116 0.73 28.25 12.47
N LYS A 117 0.98 26.93 12.37
CA LYS A 117 0.94 26.18 11.12
C LYS A 117 0.54 24.73 11.38
N ILE A 118 -0.27 24.18 10.48
CA ILE A 118 -0.62 22.75 10.44
C ILE A 118 -0.33 22.25 9.04
N ASP A 119 0.34 21.11 8.95
CA ASP A 119 0.55 20.35 7.72
C ASP A 119 0.11 18.90 7.95
N VAL A 120 -0.67 18.36 7.02
CA VAL A 120 -1.11 16.97 7.04
C VAL A 120 -0.54 16.30 5.81
N THR A 121 0.27 15.27 6.02
CA THR A 121 0.91 14.52 4.94
C THR A 121 0.47 13.07 4.96
N THR A 122 0.43 12.43 3.79
CA THR A 122 0.24 10.98 3.69
C THR A 122 1.34 10.28 4.46
N ASN A 123 0.99 9.35 5.35
CA ASN A 123 1.94 8.56 6.13
C ASN A 123 2.48 7.38 5.30
N MET A 124 3.59 7.67 4.63
CA MET A 124 4.31 6.78 3.73
C MET A 124 5.15 5.78 4.51
N TRP A 125 5.82 6.21 5.59
CA TRP A 125 6.63 5.34 6.44
C TRP A 125 6.02 5.16 7.82
N LYS A 126 5.14 4.18 7.90
CA LYS A 126 4.33 3.92 9.09
C LYS A 126 5.16 3.28 10.21
N ALA A 127 5.01 3.80 11.43
CA ALA A 127 5.41 3.10 12.64
C ALA A 127 4.73 1.71 12.74
N GLU A 128 5.37 0.76 13.42
CA GLU A 128 4.81 -0.58 13.60
C GLU A 128 3.45 -0.55 14.33
N THR A 129 3.25 0.39 15.27
CA THR A 129 1.95 0.60 15.92
C THR A 129 0.88 1.08 14.94
N THR A 130 1.23 1.94 13.98
CA THR A 130 0.33 2.39 12.91
C THR A 130 -0.07 1.22 12.02
N LYS A 131 0.89 0.38 11.59
CA LYS A 131 0.59 -0.80 10.78
C LYS A 131 -0.36 -1.77 11.49
N ARG A 132 -0.15 -1.99 12.79
CA ARG A 132 -1.03 -2.83 13.62
C ARG A 132 -2.44 -2.23 13.76
N ALA A 133 -2.53 -0.92 14.00
CA ALA A 133 -3.81 -0.23 14.09
C ALA A 133 -4.63 -0.32 12.79
N MET A 134 -3.97 -0.20 11.63
CA MET A 134 -4.61 -0.36 10.33
C MET A 134 -5.15 -1.79 10.09
N LYS A 135 -4.59 -2.80 10.76
CA LYS A 135 -5.11 -4.18 10.77
C LYS A 135 -6.26 -4.38 11.75
N GLY A 136 -6.73 -3.32 12.40
CA GLY A 136 -7.83 -3.34 13.38
C GLY A 136 -7.39 -3.67 14.80
N GLU A 137 -6.09 -3.75 15.09
CA GLU A 137 -5.61 -3.96 16.45
C GLU A 137 -5.80 -2.69 17.29
N LYS A 138 -6.20 -2.87 18.56
CA LYS A 138 -6.12 -1.77 19.54
C LYS A 138 -4.66 -1.55 19.92
N VAL A 139 -4.17 -0.33 19.74
CA VAL A 139 -2.79 0.03 20.04
C VAL A 139 -2.73 1.19 21.04
N THR A 140 -1.64 1.26 21.79
CA THR A 140 -1.23 2.46 22.51
C THR A 140 -0.20 3.19 21.67
N ALA A 141 -0.29 4.53 21.60
CA ALA A 141 0.65 5.34 20.85
C ALA A 141 2.09 5.07 21.29
N MET A 142 2.98 4.80 20.33
CA MET A 142 4.41 4.65 20.60
C MET A 142 5.00 6.03 20.92
N GLY A 143 5.71 6.13 22.05
CA GLY A 143 6.39 7.35 22.48
C GLY A 143 7.78 7.51 21.84
N ARG A 144 8.44 8.65 22.11
CA ARG A 144 9.82 8.93 21.68
C ARG A 144 10.79 7.89 22.24
N GLY A 145 11.18 6.92 21.43
CA GLY A 145 12.15 5.91 21.84
C GLY A 145 12.55 4.92 20.75
N ASP A 146 11.60 4.35 20.01
CA ASP A 146 11.90 3.05 19.39
C ASP A 146 12.15 3.04 17.87
N ALA A 147 11.85 4.13 17.16
CA ALA A 147 12.41 4.47 15.86
C ALA A 147 11.75 5.76 15.39
N ARG A 148 12.51 6.67 14.76
CA ARG A 148 11.93 7.88 14.17
C ARG A 148 11.33 7.53 12.82
N TYR A 149 10.02 7.75 12.67
CA TYR A 149 9.26 7.52 11.44
C TYR A 149 8.73 8.85 10.90
N SER A 150 9.60 9.86 10.80
CA SER A 150 9.21 11.15 10.22
C SER A 150 9.25 11.07 8.69
N ASP A 151 8.09 11.22 8.08
CA ASP A 151 7.95 11.26 6.63
C ASP A 151 8.71 12.45 6.04
N ARG A 152 8.81 13.57 6.77
CA ARG A 152 9.54 14.75 6.32
C ARG A 152 11.03 14.49 6.18
N ASP A 153 11.65 13.90 7.20
CA ASP A 153 13.07 13.56 7.19
C ASP A 153 13.37 12.55 6.08
N ARG A 154 12.53 11.52 5.96
CA ARG A 154 12.67 10.48 4.92
C ARG A 154 12.39 11.00 3.51
N ARG A 155 11.47 11.95 3.34
CA ARG A 155 11.18 12.60 2.05
C ARG A 155 12.35 13.42 1.55
N ALA A 156 13.10 14.08 2.44
CA ALA A 156 14.32 14.79 2.04
C ALA A 156 15.38 13.84 1.46
N ASP A 157 15.61 12.71 2.14
CA ASP A 157 16.50 11.65 1.64
C ASP A 157 15.97 11.00 0.35
N TRP A 158 14.65 10.85 0.23
CA TRP A 158 14.01 10.32 -0.98
C TRP A 158 14.13 11.25 -2.19
N ASN A 159 13.89 12.55 -2.04
CA ASN A 159 14.05 13.49 -3.15
C ASN A 159 15.50 13.51 -3.64
N LYS A 160 16.47 13.48 -2.72
CA LYS A 160 17.90 13.39 -3.06
C LYS A 160 18.22 12.11 -3.83
N ASN A 161 17.67 10.97 -3.42
CA ASN A 161 17.94 9.69 -4.07
C ASN A 161 17.21 9.54 -5.41
N LYS A 162 16.00 10.10 -5.55
CA LYS A 162 15.32 10.26 -6.84
C LYS A 162 16.19 11.05 -7.81
N GLU A 163 16.68 12.23 -7.42
CA GLU A 163 17.53 13.04 -8.30
C GLU A 163 18.85 12.32 -8.65
N GLN A 164 19.39 11.50 -7.75
CA GLN A 164 20.57 10.68 -8.04
C GLN A 164 20.24 9.57 -9.06
N LEU A 165 19.11 8.90 -8.92
CA LEU A 165 18.62 7.90 -9.87
C LEU A 165 18.39 8.51 -11.25
N GLU A 166 17.66 9.63 -11.35
CA GLU A 166 17.42 10.32 -12.63
C GLU A 166 18.73 10.78 -13.29
N ARG A 167 19.72 11.24 -12.52
CA ARG A 167 21.05 11.61 -13.04
C ARG A 167 21.87 10.42 -13.51
N ALA A 168 21.78 9.28 -12.80
CA ALA A 168 22.53 8.07 -13.12
C ALA A 168 21.92 7.32 -14.32
N LEU A 169 20.58 7.25 -14.36
CA LEU A 169 19.80 6.66 -15.46
C LEU A 169 19.68 7.67 -16.61
N LYS A 170 20.79 7.91 -17.31
CA LYS A 170 20.80 8.72 -18.53
C LYS A 170 20.02 8.02 -19.64
N THR A 171 19.40 8.77 -20.55
CA THR A 171 18.78 8.22 -21.78
C THR A 171 19.81 7.58 -22.72
N GLY A 172 19.35 6.81 -23.71
CA GLY A 172 20.20 6.22 -24.74
C GLY A 172 20.71 4.81 -24.48
N LEU A 173 20.38 4.21 -23.33
CA LEU A 173 20.68 2.80 -23.06
C LEU A 173 19.49 1.90 -23.44
N ASP A 174 19.75 0.60 -23.56
CA ASP A 174 18.70 -0.41 -23.72
C ASP A 174 18.24 -0.95 -22.36
N LYS A 175 17.13 -1.68 -22.38
CA LYS A 175 16.48 -2.26 -21.19
C LYS A 175 17.45 -3.09 -20.33
N THR A 176 18.26 -3.95 -20.94
CA THR A 176 19.19 -4.82 -20.20
C THR A 176 20.28 -4.01 -19.52
N ALA A 177 20.79 -2.97 -20.17
CA ALA A 177 21.76 -2.06 -19.56
C ALA A 177 21.19 -1.33 -18.34
N TYR A 178 19.94 -0.84 -18.37
CA TYR A 178 19.34 -0.20 -17.20
C TYR A 178 19.20 -1.12 -15.99
N ARG A 179 18.82 -2.39 -16.20
CA ARG A 179 18.77 -3.37 -15.10
C ARG A 179 20.13 -3.50 -14.40
N ARG A 180 21.21 -3.61 -15.19
CA ARG A 180 22.57 -3.71 -14.64
C ARG A 180 23.02 -2.45 -13.90
N GLU A 181 22.69 -1.26 -14.41
CA GLU A 181 23.02 0.00 -13.72
C GLU A 181 22.30 0.11 -12.37
N LEU A 182 21.01 -0.25 -12.32
CA LEU A 182 20.24 -0.30 -11.08
C LEU A 182 20.87 -1.26 -10.07
N GLU A 183 21.18 -2.49 -10.49
CA GLU A 183 21.85 -3.50 -9.65
C GLU A 183 23.22 -3.02 -9.15
N LYS A 184 24.03 -2.42 -10.02
CA LYS A 184 25.35 -1.85 -9.67
C LYS A 184 25.24 -0.74 -8.62
N MET A 185 24.17 0.05 -8.67
CA MET A 185 23.86 1.07 -7.66
C MET A 185 23.27 0.48 -6.37
N GLY A 186 23.06 -0.84 -6.30
CA GLY A 186 22.50 -1.56 -5.17
C GLY A 186 20.98 -1.55 -5.10
N TRP A 187 20.30 -1.16 -6.18
CA TRP A 187 18.85 -1.25 -6.31
C TRP A 187 18.45 -2.64 -6.82
N LYS A 188 17.42 -3.22 -6.21
CA LYS A 188 16.84 -4.49 -6.65
C LYS A 188 15.50 -4.23 -7.32
N ILE A 189 15.27 -4.75 -8.51
CA ILE A 189 13.95 -4.73 -9.14
C ILE A 189 13.08 -5.80 -8.45
N THR A 190 12.00 -5.39 -7.81
CA THR A 190 11.09 -6.28 -7.05
C THR A 190 9.81 -6.61 -7.82
N SER A 191 9.36 -5.69 -8.68
CA SER A 191 8.19 -5.87 -9.52
C SER A 191 8.41 -5.29 -10.92
N VAL A 192 7.74 -5.89 -11.90
CA VAL A 192 7.59 -5.35 -13.25
C VAL A 192 6.10 -5.08 -13.46
N ASN A 193 5.68 -3.84 -13.24
CA ASN A 193 4.27 -3.45 -13.26
C ASN A 193 3.73 -3.43 -14.70
N THR A 194 4.56 -2.98 -15.65
CA THR A 194 4.28 -3.05 -17.08
C THR A 194 5.56 -3.35 -17.86
N GLU A 195 5.46 -4.24 -18.85
CA GLU A 195 6.54 -4.48 -19.80
C GLU A 195 5.98 -4.58 -21.23
N ARG A 196 6.44 -3.67 -22.09
CA ARG A 196 6.21 -3.64 -23.54
C ARG A 196 7.55 -3.46 -24.26
N SER A 197 7.52 -3.51 -25.58
CA SER A 197 8.71 -3.27 -26.41
C SER A 197 9.19 -1.81 -26.34
N ASP A 198 8.29 -0.87 -26.14
CA ASP A 198 8.57 0.58 -26.11
C ASP A 198 8.45 1.21 -24.73
N TYR A 199 8.20 0.40 -23.69
CA TYR A 199 7.96 0.91 -22.34
C TYR A 199 8.23 -0.15 -21.27
N VAL A 200 8.81 0.27 -20.15
CA VAL A 200 8.81 -0.53 -18.92
C VAL A 200 8.48 0.34 -17.72
N GLU A 201 7.89 -0.30 -16.71
CA GLU A 201 7.67 0.25 -15.39
C GLU A 201 8.15 -0.80 -14.37
N TRP A 202 9.16 -0.43 -13.59
CA TRP A 202 9.76 -1.29 -12.58
C TRP A 202 9.59 -0.70 -11.20
N GLU A 203 9.27 -1.53 -10.21
CA GLU A 203 9.51 -1.18 -8.81
C GLU A 203 10.92 -1.58 -8.42
N ILE A 204 11.65 -0.66 -7.81
CA ILE A 204 13.00 -0.89 -7.32
C ILE A 204 13.11 -0.60 -5.83
N VAL A 205 13.90 -1.39 -5.11
CA VAL A 205 14.12 -1.22 -3.67
C VAL A 205 15.61 -1.19 -3.30
N LYS A 206 15.93 -0.40 -2.26
CA LYS A 206 17.24 -0.38 -1.60
C LYS A 206 17.09 0.08 -0.16
N GLY A 207 17.51 -0.74 0.80
CA GLY A 207 17.29 -0.41 2.22
C GLY A 207 15.79 -0.37 2.53
N ASP A 208 15.27 0.76 3.00
CA ASP A 208 13.84 1.04 3.26
C ASP A 208 13.19 1.95 2.20
N GLN A 209 13.84 2.07 1.03
CA GLN A 209 13.43 2.96 -0.05
C GLN A 209 12.87 2.17 -1.23
N SER A 210 11.85 2.73 -1.88
CA SER A 210 11.22 2.17 -3.07
C SER A 210 10.88 3.27 -4.08
N TYR A 211 11.05 2.98 -5.37
CA TYR A 211 10.68 3.86 -6.49
C TYR A 211 10.05 3.08 -7.62
N GLU A 212 9.21 3.75 -8.38
CA GLU A 212 8.79 3.32 -9.71
C GLU A 212 9.69 3.98 -10.76
N VAL A 213 10.37 3.18 -11.56
CA VAL A 213 11.17 3.65 -12.70
C VAL A 213 10.41 3.34 -13.97
N GLN A 214 9.99 4.42 -14.66
CA GLN A 214 9.29 4.35 -15.93
C GLN A 214 10.26 4.75 -17.05
N ILE A 215 10.41 3.91 -18.06
CA ILE A 215 11.33 4.15 -19.17
C ILE A 215 10.59 3.97 -20.48
N ASP A 216 10.54 5.03 -21.28
CA ASP A 216 10.08 4.99 -22.66
C ASP A 216 11.27 4.68 -23.58
N PHE A 217 11.10 3.68 -24.45
CA PHE A 217 12.07 3.34 -25.48
C PHE A 217 11.61 3.82 -26.85
N ASP A 218 12.57 4.23 -27.65
CA ASP A 218 12.37 4.41 -29.08
C ASP A 218 12.12 3.04 -29.74
N LYS A 219 11.11 2.97 -30.63
CA LYS A 219 10.64 1.68 -31.17
C LYS A 219 11.67 1.03 -32.08
N ASP A 220 12.44 1.83 -32.81
CA ASP A 220 13.37 1.36 -33.83
C ASP A 220 14.72 1.01 -33.22
N SER A 221 15.29 1.93 -32.44
CA SER A 221 16.61 1.76 -31.82
C SER A 221 16.59 0.96 -30.52
N GLN A 222 15.42 0.78 -29.91
CA GLN A 222 15.24 0.18 -28.58
C GLN A 222 16.06 0.88 -27.48
N LYS A 223 16.40 2.17 -27.69
CA LYS A 223 17.11 3.01 -26.73
C LYS A 223 16.14 3.93 -25.99
N ALA A 224 16.38 4.16 -24.71
CA ALA A 224 15.51 5.02 -23.92
C ALA A 224 15.54 6.46 -24.41
N LYS A 225 14.36 7.06 -24.54
CA LYS A 225 14.17 8.48 -24.90
C LYS A 225 13.71 9.32 -23.71
N LYS A 226 13.06 8.69 -22.74
CA LYS A 226 12.57 9.34 -21.52
C LYS A 226 12.63 8.36 -20.37
N ILE A 227 13.06 8.87 -19.23
CA ILE A 227 13.09 8.15 -17.95
C ILE A 227 12.40 9.06 -16.95
N ASP A 228 11.49 8.49 -16.19
CA ASP A 228 10.82 9.16 -15.07
C ASP A 228 10.97 8.25 -13.85
N VAL A 229 11.41 8.83 -12.74
CA VAL A 229 11.52 8.11 -11.47
C VAL A 229 10.49 8.71 -10.55
N THR A 230 9.45 7.94 -10.26
CA THR A 230 8.42 8.36 -9.35
C THR A 230 8.59 7.66 -8.02
N THR A 231 8.27 8.43 -7.00
CA THR A 231 8.29 7.98 -5.63
C THR A 231 7.19 6.95 -5.44
N ASN A 232 7.53 5.72 -5.07
CA ASN A 232 6.51 4.71 -4.83
C ASN A 232 5.90 4.92 -3.44
N MET A 233 4.82 5.71 -3.39
CA MET A 233 4.08 5.97 -2.15
C MET A 233 3.29 4.75 -1.65
N TRP A 234 3.10 3.73 -2.49
CA TRP A 234 2.28 2.56 -2.23
C TRP A 234 3.11 1.30 -2.44
N GLN A 235 3.83 0.89 -1.39
CA GLN A 235 4.61 -0.35 -1.43
C GLN A 235 3.71 -1.51 -1.87
N ALA A 236 4.00 -2.13 -3.02
CA ALA A 236 3.38 -3.41 -3.35
C ALA A 236 3.77 -4.43 -2.28
N GLU A 237 2.95 -5.46 -2.04
CA GLU A 237 3.28 -6.53 -1.09
C GLU A 237 4.66 -7.16 -1.36
N ALA A 238 5.09 -7.21 -2.63
CA ALA A 238 6.41 -7.67 -3.03
C ALA A 238 7.54 -6.76 -2.50
N THR A 239 7.32 -5.45 -2.50
CA THR A 239 8.20 -4.45 -1.91
C THR A 239 8.22 -4.61 -0.38
N GLU A 240 7.07 -4.72 0.28
CA GLU A 240 7.01 -4.97 1.73
C GLU A 240 7.78 -6.23 2.14
N ARG A 241 7.59 -7.35 1.43
CA ARG A 241 8.32 -8.61 1.68
C ARG A 241 9.82 -8.49 1.44
N ALA A 242 10.24 -7.78 0.39
CA ALA A 242 11.66 -7.57 0.10
C ALA A 242 12.33 -6.72 1.20
N LEU A 243 11.60 -5.73 1.74
CA LEU A 243 12.05 -4.89 2.84
C LEU A 243 12.11 -5.69 4.16
N GLU A 244 11.14 -6.55 4.43
CA GLU A 244 11.12 -7.44 5.61
C GLU A 244 12.28 -8.43 5.61
N GLY A 245 12.57 -9.05 4.46
CA GLY A 245 13.70 -9.98 4.31
C GLY A 245 15.09 -9.34 4.40
N THR A 246 15.18 -7.99 4.36
CA THR A 246 16.44 -7.24 4.42
C THR A 246 16.71 -6.65 5.83
N ARG A 247 15.71 -6.65 6.73
CA ARG A 247 15.93 -6.23 8.13
C ARG A 247 16.71 -7.34 8.87
N PRO A 248 17.82 -7.03 9.57
CA PRO A 248 18.37 -8.00 10.52
C PRO A 248 17.29 -8.29 11.56
N SER A 249 16.95 -9.57 11.74
CA SER A 249 16.07 -10.01 12.83
C SER A 249 16.54 -9.35 14.13
N PRO A 250 15.65 -8.74 14.93
CA PRO A 250 16.03 -8.30 16.26
C PRO A 250 16.51 -9.55 16.99
N SER A 251 17.81 -9.60 17.27
CA SER A 251 18.40 -10.63 18.11
C SER A 251 17.64 -10.60 19.43
N ARG A 252 16.93 -11.68 19.75
CA ARG A 252 16.51 -11.92 21.13
C ARG A 252 17.79 -12.06 21.95
N GLY A 253 18.10 -11.05 22.74
CA GLY A 253 19.21 -11.00 23.69
C GLY A 253 18.83 -10.05 24.82
#